data_AF-A0A957EMB0-F1
#
_entry.id   AF-A0A957EMB0-F1
#
_cell.length_a   1.000
_cell.length_b   1.000
_cell.length_c   1.000
_cell.angle_alpha   90.00
_cell.angle_beta   90.00
_cell.angle_gamma   90.00
#
_symmetry.space_group_name_H-M   'P 1'
#
loop_
_entity.id
_entity.type
_entity.pdbx_description
1 polymer ?
#
loop_
_entity_poly.entity_id
_entity_poly.type
_entity_poly.pdbx_seq_one_letter_code
_entity_poly.pdbx_strand_id
1 'polypeptide(L)' 'PLLVQTMENWQNNGRTVYWIGDTDWLTAQNLAFQPVVDTTLTADNLEGVYDHKPQAILTAQWHLPIVKIGE' A
#
# COMPACT_ATOMS: atom_id res chain seq x y z
N PRO A 1 3.15 -19.20 1.87
CA PRO A 1 1.92 -19.01 1.05
C PRO A 1 2.24 -19.02 -0.45
N LEU A 2 1.26 -19.30 -1.33
CA LEU A 2 1.47 -19.30 -2.79
C LEU A 2 2.05 -17.96 -3.28
N LEU A 3 1.58 -16.84 -2.71
CA LEU A 3 2.06 -15.52 -3.04
C LEU A 3 3.55 -15.32 -2.70
N VAL A 4 4.00 -15.79 -1.52
CA VAL A 4 5.42 -15.73 -1.12
C VAL A 4 6.30 -16.52 -2.11
N GLN A 5 5.92 -17.76 -2.43
CA GLN A 5 6.64 -18.59 -3.40
C GLN A 5 6.71 -17.95 -4.79
N THR A 6 5.64 -17.24 -5.18
CA THR A 6 5.60 -16.51 -6.44
C THR A 6 6.58 -15.33 -6.45
N MET A 7 6.66 -14.57 -5.36
CA MET A 7 7.63 -13.48 -5.21
C MET A 7 9.07 -14.02 -5.26
N GLU A 8 9.36 -15.08 -4.51
CA GLU A 8 10.67 -15.75 -4.50
C GLU A 8 11.06 -16.23 -5.91
N ASN A 9 10.12 -16.85 -6.63
CA ASN A 9 10.36 -17.27 -8.01
C ASN A 9 10.65 -16.08 -8.93
N TRP A 10 9.97 -14.95 -8.77
CA TRP A 10 10.28 -13.75 -9.56
C TRP A 10 11.66 -13.19 -9.25
N GLN A 11 12.04 -13.12 -7.97
CA GLN A 11 13.37 -12.68 -7.55
C GLN A 11 14.46 -13.61 -8.09
N ASN A 12 14.26 -14.94 -8.00
CA ASN A 12 15.19 -15.95 -8.53
C ASN A 12 15.35 -15.86 -10.06
N ASN A 13 14.34 -15.34 -10.76
CA ASN A 13 14.40 -15.06 -12.20
C ASN A 13 14.94 -13.66 -12.53
N GLY A 14 15.57 -12.97 -11.57
CA GLY A 14 16.20 -11.66 -11.76
C GLY A 14 15.22 -10.49 -11.86
N ARG A 15 13.95 -10.67 -11.45
CA ARG A 15 12.96 -9.58 -11.46
C ARG A 15 12.95 -8.86 -10.12
N THR A 16 12.95 -7.53 -10.17
CA THR A 16 12.69 -6.72 -8.99
C THR A 16 11.20 -6.77 -8.64
N VAL A 17 10.89 -7.06 -7.38
CA VAL A 17 9.52 -7.14 -6.87
C VAL A 17 9.27 -5.93 -5.97
N TYR A 18 8.21 -5.19 -6.30
CA TYR A 18 7.72 -4.09 -5.48
C TYR A 18 6.37 -4.47 -4.87
N TRP A 19 6.17 -4.07 -3.63
CA TRP A 19 4.93 -4.22 -2.90
C TRP A 19 4.33 -2.85 -2.64
N ILE A 20 3.02 -2.73 -2.88
CA ILE A 20 2.26 -1.51 -2.67
C ILE A 20 1.13 -1.86 -1.70
N GLY A 21 1.14 -1.21 -0.53
CA GLY A 21 0.17 -1.45 0.52
C GLY A 21 0.81 -1.96 1.80
N ASP A 22 -0.02 -2.37 2.76
CA ASP A 22 0.39 -2.64 4.14
C ASP A 22 1.60 -3.59 4.26
N THR A 23 2.62 -3.15 5.00
CA THR A 23 3.86 -3.86 5.26
C THR A 23 3.75 -4.86 6.41
N ASP A 24 2.68 -4.82 7.21
CA ASP A 24 2.47 -5.76 8.31
C ASP A 24 2.33 -7.19 7.80
N TRP A 25 1.68 -7.37 6.64
CA TRP A 25 1.61 -8.67 5.99
C TRP A 25 2.99 -9.21 5.60
N LEU A 26 3.87 -8.36 5.06
CA LEU A 26 5.24 -8.75 4.71
C LEU A 26 6.04 -9.17 5.94
N THR A 27 5.92 -8.40 7.02
CA THR A 27 6.53 -8.70 8.32
C THR A 27 6.03 -10.03 8.86
N ALA A 28 4.73 -10.29 8.78
CA ALA A 28 4.13 -11.58 9.20
C ALA A 28 4.60 -12.77 8.36
N GLN A 29 5.05 -12.55 7.12
CA GLN A 29 5.66 -13.57 6.27
C GLN A 29 7.19 -13.67 6.40
N ASN A 30 7.81 -12.93 7.33
CA ASN A 30 9.26 -12.87 7.49
C ASN A 30 10.01 -12.45 6.21
N LEU A 31 9.38 -11.60 5.38
CA LEU A 31 10.00 -11.09 4.17
C LEU A 31 10.84 -9.86 4.48
N ALA A 32 12.09 -9.84 3.99
CA ALA A 32 12.90 -8.64 3.99
C ALA A 32 12.42 -7.67 2.91
N PHE A 33 12.38 -6.38 3.22
CA PHE A 33 12.04 -5.33 2.27
C PHE A 33 12.71 -4.01 2.63
N GLN A 34 12.85 -3.14 1.63
CA GLN A 34 13.33 -1.77 1.81
C GLN A 34 12.28 -0.75 1.38
N PRO A 35 12.06 0.32 2.17
CA PRO A 35 11.17 1.39 1.78
C PRO A 35 11.71 2.11 0.54
N VAL A 36 10.85 2.33 -0.44
CA VAL A 36 11.17 3.02 -1.70
C VAL A 36 10.46 4.36 -1.74
N VAL A 37 9.15 4.34 -1.50
CA VAL A 37 8.32 5.53 -1.37
C VAL A 37 7.41 5.31 -0.19
N ASP A 38 7.33 6.32 0.67
CA ASP A 38 6.29 6.41 1.68
C ASP A 38 5.45 7.65 1.39
N THR A 39 4.19 7.44 0.98
CA THR A 39 3.32 8.55 0.59
C THR A 39 1.94 8.42 1.21
N THR A 40 1.37 9.58 1.54
CA THR A 40 0.00 9.69 2.01
C THR A 40 -0.82 10.35 0.92
N LEU A 41 -1.81 9.62 0.41
CA LEU A 41 -2.85 10.22 -0.42
C LEU A 41 -3.89 10.85 0.47
N THR A 42 -4.30 12.05 0.10
CA THR A 42 -5.38 12.77 0.77
C THR A 42 -6.46 13.11 -0.25
N ALA A 43 -7.71 12.97 0.13
CA ALA A 43 -8.84 13.44 -0.66
C ALA A 43 -9.81 14.18 0.24
N ASP A 44 -10.13 15.40 -0.15
CA ASP A 44 -11.17 16.19 0.48
C ASP A 44 -12.45 16.06 -0.34
N ASN A 45 -13.50 15.57 0.31
CA ASN A 45 -14.82 15.41 -0.29
C ASN A 45 -15.83 16.26 0.48
N LEU A 46 -16.82 16.79 -0.23
CA LEU A 46 -18.01 17.31 0.45
C LEU A 46 -18.76 16.14 1.09
N GLU A 47 -19.41 16.37 2.23
CA GLU A 47 -20.27 15.36 2.83
C GLU A 47 -21.33 14.86 1.83
N GLY A 48 -21.46 13.54 1.73
CA GLY A 48 -22.38 12.90 0.80
C GLY A 48 -23.80 12.92 1.34
N VAL A 49 -24.50 14.03 1.15
CA VAL A 49 -25.85 14.23 1.70
C VAL A 49 -26.83 14.72 0.61
N TYR A 50 -28.07 14.22 0.66
CA TYR A 50 -29.10 14.48 -0.36
C TYR A 50 -30.22 15.43 0.09
N ASP A 51 -30.43 15.62 1.40
CA ASP A 51 -31.56 16.39 1.96
C ASP A 51 -31.20 17.85 2.32
N HIS A 52 -29.91 18.18 2.37
CA HIS A 52 -29.43 19.55 2.55
C HIS A 52 -28.17 19.84 1.73
N LYS A 53 -27.82 21.13 1.63
CA LYS A 53 -26.54 21.54 1.05
C LYS A 53 -25.39 21.03 1.94
N PRO A 54 -24.29 20.51 1.37
CA PRO A 54 -23.13 20.12 2.15
C PRO A 54 -22.58 21.28 2.98
N GLN A 55 -22.37 21.05 4.27
CA GLN A 55 -21.83 22.00 5.24
C GLN A 55 -20.46 21.57 5.79
N ALA A 56 -20.03 20.33 5.51
CA ALA A 56 -18.74 19.79 5.96
C ALA A 56 -17.86 19.33 4.79
N ILE A 57 -16.54 19.45 5.01
CA ILE A 57 -15.50 18.80 4.21
C ILE A 57 -15.02 17.57 4.99
N LEU A 58 -15.07 16.42 4.35
CA LEU A 58 -14.57 15.15 4.85
C LEU A 58 -13.21 14.86 4.22
N THR A 59 -12.18 14.81 5.05
CA THR A 59 -10.83 14.43 4.61
C THR A 59 -10.64 12.93 4.79
N ALA A 60 -10.41 12.23 3.68
CA ALA A 60 -9.96 10.85 3.66
C ALA A 60 -8.44 10.81 3.47
N GLN A 61 -7.77 9.91 4.18
CA GLN A 61 -6.33 9.71 4.07
C GLN A 61 -6.03 8.22 3.87
N TRP A 62 -5.13 7.92 2.94
CA TRP A 62 -4.62 6.58 2.70
C TRP A 62 -3.10 6.61 2.74
N HIS A 63 -2.53 5.78 3.60
CA HIS A 63 -1.11 5.53 3.62
C HIS A 63 -0.76 4.45 2.60
N LEU A 64 0.10 4.77 1.64
CA LEU A 64 0.51 3.88 0.56
C LEU A 64 2.02 3.71 0.58
N PRO A 65 2.52 2.77 1.39
CA PRO A 65 3.94 2.44 1.37
C PRO A 65 4.22 1.60 0.12
N ILE A 66 5.27 1.99 -0.59
CA ILE A 66 5.88 1.22 -1.67
C ILE A 66 7.22 0.74 -1.17
N VAL A 67 7.38 -0.58 -1.12
CA VAL A 67 8.62 -1.22 -0.67
C VAL A 67 9.15 -2.15 -1.75
N LYS A 68 10.47 -2.27 -1.84
CA LYS A 68 11.14 -3.29 -2.65
C LYS A 68 11.31 -4.54 -1.80
N ILE A 69 10.90 -5.70 -2.30
CA ILE A 69 11.08 -6.98 -1.61
C ILE A 69 12.51 -7.51 -1.88
N GLY A 70 13.15 -8.03 -0.83
CA GLY A 70 14.55 -8.47 -0.83
C GLY A 70 15.55 -7.35 -0.47
N GLU A 71 16.85 -7.67 -0.53
CA GLU A 71 17.95 -6.70 -0.43
C GLU A 71 18.14 -5.91 -1.73
#